data_AF-A0A951Q4Q5-F1
#
_entry.id   AF-A0A951Q4Q5-F1
#
_cell.length_a   1.000
_cell.length_b   1.000
_cell.length_c   1.000
_cell.angle_alpha   90.00
_cell.angle_beta   90.00
_cell.angle_gamma   90.00
#
_symmetry.space_group_name_H-M   'P 1'
#
loop_
_entity.id
_entity.type
_entity.pdbx_description
1 polymer ?
#
loop_
_entity_poly.entity_id
_entity_poly.type
_entity_poly.pdbx_seq_one_letter_code
_entity_poly.pdbx_strand_id
1 'polypeptide(L)'
;MLSARQWRKHKTSIIFGGLTLASLVSSSGDITRNMQSISTIKQQIAYQSQKQTELEQQFAFEQEQALIAEARYEAGCLPIVGNVYPHKYVTIVEGQVLTDRITGRTLPQGTRVCDANGNTGVINQDGAVGAIAFTGNRDAVALRLKRFRGGIYSQPIDRGEGK
;
A
#
# COMPACT_ATOMS: atom_id res chain seq x y z
N MET A 1 -52.40 44.05 -27.73
CA MET A 1 -53.70 43.45 -28.13
C MET A 1 -53.60 43.00 -29.58
N LEU A 2 -53.51 41.70 -29.85
CA LEU A 2 -53.45 41.14 -31.20
C LEU A 2 -54.85 41.17 -31.83
N SER A 3 -54.99 41.80 -33.01
CA SER A 3 -56.28 41.93 -33.68
C SER A 3 -56.82 40.55 -34.09
N ALA A 4 -58.13 40.34 -33.93
CA ALA A 4 -58.81 39.05 -34.16
C ALA A 4 -58.63 38.45 -35.58
N ARG A 5 -58.11 39.23 -36.53
CA ARG A 5 -57.77 38.80 -37.89
C ARG A 5 -56.42 38.08 -37.99
N GLN A 6 -55.40 38.52 -37.25
CA GLN A 6 -54.07 37.88 -37.27
C GLN A 6 -54.09 36.51 -36.58
N TRP A 7 -54.92 36.36 -35.54
CA TRP A 7 -55.13 35.09 -34.84
C TRP A 7 -55.65 33.99 -35.79
N ARG A 8 -56.59 34.31 -36.69
CA ARG A 8 -57.16 33.31 -37.61
C ARG A 8 -56.17 32.80 -38.66
N LYS A 9 -55.22 33.63 -39.11
CA LYS A 9 -54.21 33.24 -40.11
C LYS A 9 -53.03 32.46 -39.53
N HIS A 10 -52.63 32.72 -38.29
CA HIS A 10 -51.41 32.15 -37.69
C HIS A 10 -51.66 31.17 -36.54
N LYS A 11 -52.91 30.74 -36.33
CA LYS A 11 -53.33 29.81 -35.26
C LYS A 11 -52.45 28.56 -35.18
N THR A 12 -52.17 27.94 -36.32
CA THR A 12 -51.39 26.70 -36.38
C THR A 12 -49.91 26.92 -36.06
N SER A 13 -49.30 27.99 -36.58
CA SER A 13 -47.90 28.33 -36.29
C SER A 13 -47.66 28.73 -34.83
N ILE A 14 -48.61 29.44 -34.21
CA ILE A 14 -48.52 29.83 -32.79
C ILE A 14 -48.66 28.60 -31.88
N ILE A 15 -49.57 27.68 -32.21
CA ILE A 15 -49.75 26.43 -31.46
C ILE A 15 -48.50 25.55 -31.59
N PHE A 16 -47.94 25.40 -32.80
CA PHE A 16 -46.70 24.62 -33.01
C PHE A 16 -45.49 25.23 -32.31
N GLY A 17 -45.34 26.55 -32.34
CA GLY A 17 -44.26 27.26 -31.63
C GLY A 17 -44.37 27.12 -30.11
N GLY A 18 -45.60 27.16 -29.56
CA GLY A 18 -45.83 26.93 -28.14
C GLY A 18 -45.53 25.50 -27.70
N LEU A 19 -45.87 24.50 -28.52
CA LEU A 19 -45.66 23.07 -28.22
C LEU A 19 -44.17 22.70 -28.23
N THR A 20 -43.40 23.26 -29.15
CA THR A 20 -41.94 23.06 -29.23
C THR A 20 -41.18 23.75 -28.09
N LEU A 21 -41.62 24.94 -27.67
CA LEU A 21 -41.07 25.61 -26.48
C LEU A 21 -41.44 24.87 -25.18
N ALA A 22 -42.67 24.38 -25.07
CA ALA A 22 -43.10 23.61 -23.90
C ALA A 22 -42.34 22.28 -23.76
N SER A 23 -42.05 21.59 -24.87
CA SER A 23 -41.24 20.36 -24.85
C SER A 23 -39.77 20.62 -24.51
N LEU A 24 -39.19 21.74 -24.95
CA LEU A 24 -37.82 22.14 -24.57
C LEU A 24 -37.70 22.51 -23.08
N VAL A 25 -38.69 23.25 -22.54
CA VAL A 25 -38.69 23.64 -21.12
C VAL A 25 -38.89 22.41 -20.22
N SER A 26 -39.79 21.48 -20.59
CA SER A 26 -39.97 20.23 -19.84
C SER A 26 -38.77 19.28 -19.93
N SER A 27 -38.09 19.21 -21.08
CA SER A 27 -36.88 18.39 -21.26
C SER A 27 -35.63 18.94 -20.54
N SER A 28 -35.57 20.26 -20.29
CA SER A 28 -34.44 20.88 -19.59
C SER A 28 -34.22 20.34 -18.16
N GLY A 29 -35.29 19.95 -17.46
CA GLY A 29 -35.22 19.35 -16.13
C GLY A 29 -34.54 17.97 -16.11
N ASP A 30 -34.80 17.16 -17.14
CA ASP A 30 -34.22 15.82 -17.27
C ASP A 30 -32.76 15.87 -17.74
N ILE A 31 -32.41 16.81 -18.62
CA ILE A 31 -31.02 17.05 -19.04
C ILE A 31 -30.16 17.47 -17.85
N THR A 32 -30.68 18.31 -16.95
CA THR A 32 -29.94 18.78 -15.78
C THR A 32 -29.70 17.66 -14.77
N ARG A 33 -30.70 16.79 -14.56
CA ARG A 33 -30.57 15.59 -13.71
C ARG A 33 -29.59 14.56 -14.28
N ASN A 34 -29.61 14.36 -15.60
CA ASN A 34 -28.64 13.48 -16.28
C ASN A 34 -27.22 14.05 -16.27
N MET A 35 -27.08 15.38 -16.36
CA MET A 35 -25.75 16.01 -16.32
C MET A 35 -25.12 15.93 -14.91
N GLN A 36 -25.95 16.01 -13.86
CA GLN A 36 -25.53 15.79 -12.48
C GLN A 36 -25.10 14.33 -12.26
N SER A 37 -25.85 13.34 -12.75
CA SER A 37 -25.46 11.92 -12.64
C SER A 37 -24.20 11.59 -13.44
N ILE A 38 -24.01 12.18 -14.61
CA ILE A 38 -22.76 12.01 -15.37
C ILE A 38 -21.58 12.64 -14.62
N SER A 39 -21.75 13.79 -13.98
CA SER A 39 -20.68 14.43 -13.20
C SER A 39 -20.27 13.58 -11.99
N THR A 40 -21.23 12.98 -11.28
CA THR A 40 -20.95 12.11 -10.13
C THR A 40 -20.32 10.80 -10.56
N ILE A 41 -20.76 10.21 -11.69
CA ILE A 41 -20.13 9.02 -12.28
C ILE A 41 -18.69 9.32 -12.69
N LYS A 42 -18.42 10.46 -13.34
CA LYS A 42 -17.04 10.87 -13.71
C LYS A 42 -16.16 11.03 -12.48
N GLN A 43 -16.68 11.64 -11.41
CA GLN A 43 -15.96 11.78 -10.13
C GLN A 43 -15.69 10.42 -9.48
N GLN A 44 -16.66 9.51 -9.49
CA GLN A 44 -16.49 8.15 -8.98
C GLN A 44 -15.45 7.36 -9.79
N ILE A 45 -15.47 7.46 -11.12
CA ILE A 45 -14.46 6.82 -11.98
C ILE A 45 -13.06 7.37 -11.69
N ALA A 46 -12.92 8.69 -11.57
CA ALA A 46 -11.63 9.31 -11.23
C ALA A 46 -11.13 8.84 -9.85
N TYR A 47 -12.01 8.77 -8.86
CA TYR A 47 -11.67 8.30 -7.51
C TYR A 47 -11.27 6.81 -7.49
N GLN A 48 -12.02 5.95 -8.17
CA GLN A 48 -11.71 4.52 -8.24
C GLN A 48 -10.41 4.27 -9.03
N SER A 49 -10.18 5.01 -10.11
CA SER A 49 -8.94 4.93 -10.89
C SER A 49 -7.72 5.35 -10.06
N GLN A 50 -7.83 6.39 -9.24
CA GLN A 50 -6.76 6.79 -8.32
C GLN A 50 -6.47 5.71 -7.29
N LYS A 51 -7.51 5.15 -6.65
CA LYS A 51 -7.35 4.04 -5.70
C LYS A 51 -6.71 2.81 -6.33
N GLN A 52 -7.13 2.46 -7.54
CA GLN A 52 -6.56 1.33 -8.25
C GLN A 52 -5.06 1.55 -8.52
N THR A 53 -4.69 2.76 -8.95
CA THR A 53 -3.28 3.11 -9.17
C THR A 53 -2.47 3.02 -7.89
N GLU A 54 -3.03 3.48 -6.76
CA GLU A 54 -2.38 3.40 -5.45
C GLU A 54 -2.15 1.94 -5.02
N LEU A 55 -3.17 1.09 -5.17
CA LEU A 55 -3.08 -0.34 -4.85
C LEU A 55 -2.06 -1.06 -5.74
N GLU A 56 -2.02 -0.75 -7.03
CA GLU A 56 -1.03 -1.30 -7.96
C GLU A 56 0.40 -0.91 -7.56
N GLN A 57 0.62 0.35 -7.15
CA GLN A 57 1.90 0.81 -6.64
C GLN A 57 2.30 0.13 -5.33
N GLN A 58 1.35 -0.01 -4.39
CA GLN A 58 1.58 -0.72 -3.13
C GLN A 58 1.97 -2.18 -3.39
N PHE A 59 1.24 -2.87 -4.26
CA PHE A 59 1.53 -4.26 -4.60
C PHE A 59 2.89 -4.43 -5.28
N ALA A 60 3.27 -3.55 -6.20
CA ALA A 60 4.59 -3.56 -6.82
C ALA A 60 5.70 -3.37 -5.76
N PHE A 61 5.52 -2.43 -4.85
CA PHE A 61 6.46 -2.19 -3.75
C PHE A 61 6.58 -3.40 -2.81
N GLU A 62 5.46 -4.02 -2.43
CA GLU A 62 5.46 -5.24 -1.60
C GLU A 62 6.20 -6.40 -2.27
N GLN A 63 6.04 -6.57 -3.58
CA GLN A 63 6.78 -7.59 -4.34
C GLN A 63 8.28 -7.31 -4.36
N GLU A 64 8.69 -6.07 -4.60
CA GLU A 64 10.11 -5.69 -4.56
C GLU A 64 10.72 -5.96 -3.18
N GLN A 65 10.00 -5.62 -2.10
CA GLN A 65 10.43 -5.93 -0.74
C GLN A 65 10.54 -7.44 -0.48
N ALA A 66 9.59 -8.23 -0.97
CA ALA A 66 9.63 -9.68 -0.82
C ALA A 66 10.86 -10.28 -1.50
N LEU A 67 11.19 -9.84 -2.72
CA LEU A 67 12.37 -10.28 -3.45
C LEU A 67 13.67 -9.92 -2.70
N ILE A 68 13.76 -8.71 -2.17
CA ILE A 68 14.91 -8.26 -1.37
C ILE A 68 15.05 -9.13 -0.11
N ALA A 69 13.95 -9.38 0.59
CA ALA A 69 13.94 -10.19 1.80
C ALA A 69 14.33 -11.65 1.52
N GLU A 70 13.79 -12.26 0.46
CA GLU A 70 14.14 -13.61 0.03
C GLU A 70 15.62 -13.72 -0.33
N ALA A 71 16.14 -12.79 -1.12
CA ALA A 71 17.56 -12.73 -1.45
C ALA A 71 18.44 -12.64 -0.19
N ARG A 72 18.00 -11.92 0.85
CA ARG A 72 18.72 -11.83 2.13
C ARG A 72 18.67 -13.15 2.93
N TYR A 73 17.54 -13.86 2.91
CA TYR A 73 17.44 -15.19 3.51
C TYR A 73 18.36 -16.20 2.81
N GLU A 74 18.37 -16.20 1.48
CA GLU A 74 19.22 -17.07 0.66
C GLU A 74 20.71 -16.77 0.85
N ALA A 75 21.07 -15.48 0.90
CA ALA A 75 22.44 -15.02 1.13
C ALA A 75 22.93 -15.22 2.58
N GLY A 76 22.08 -15.72 3.48
CA GLY A 76 22.48 -16.11 4.84
C GLY A 76 22.41 -15.00 5.89
N CYS A 77 21.32 -14.23 5.93
CA CYS A 77 21.02 -13.30 7.04
C CYS A 77 21.16 -13.94 8.43
N LEU A 78 21.52 -13.17 9.45
CA LEU A 78 21.66 -13.65 10.83
C LEU A 78 20.30 -13.64 11.55
N PRO A 79 19.80 -14.80 12.04
CA PRO A 79 18.57 -14.84 12.82
C PRO A 79 18.76 -14.18 14.19
N ILE A 80 17.84 -13.29 14.56
CA ILE A 80 17.85 -12.62 15.86
C ILE A 80 17.08 -13.44 16.89
N VAL A 81 17.66 -13.55 18.09
CA VAL A 81 17.02 -14.23 19.23
C VAL A 81 16.83 -13.31 20.42
N GLY A 82 15.92 -13.67 21.32
CA GLY A 82 15.71 -12.91 22.55
C GLY A 82 16.87 -13.06 23.52
N ASN A 83 17.22 -11.98 24.22
CA ASN A 83 18.25 -12.02 25.28
C ASN A 83 17.88 -12.99 26.42
N VAL A 84 16.64 -12.91 26.92
CA VAL A 84 16.15 -13.75 28.05
C VAL A 84 15.92 -15.21 27.63
N TYR A 85 15.44 -15.42 26.41
CA TYR A 85 15.11 -16.73 25.87
C TYR A 85 15.83 -16.94 24.54
N PRO A 86 17.10 -17.40 24.56
CA PRO A 86 17.95 -17.50 23.36
C PRO A 86 17.47 -18.57 22.36
N HIS A 87 16.47 -19.37 22.71
CA HIS A 87 15.83 -20.33 21.83
C HIS A 87 14.58 -19.77 21.12
N LYS A 88 14.18 -18.54 21.44
CA LYS A 88 13.04 -17.85 20.83
C LYS A 88 13.56 -16.78 19.89
N TYR A 89 13.08 -16.82 18.66
CA TYR A 89 13.29 -15.76 17.70
C TYR A 89 12.45 -14.54 18.09
N VAL A 90 13.00 -13.36 17.85
CA VAL A 90 12.32 -12.08 18.08
C VAL A 90 12.07 -11.39 16.75
N THR A 91 10.98 -10.64 16.69
CA THR A 91 10.67 -9.79 15.53
C THR A 91 11.64 -8.62 15.49
N ILE A 92 12.21 -8.35 14.32
CA ILE A 92 13.02 -7.15 14.13
C ILE A 92 12.14 -5.95 13.80
N VAL A 93 12.50 -4.78 14.33
CA VAL A 93 11.82 -3.51 14.06
C VAL A 93 12.85 -2.47 13.63
N GLU A 94 12.45 -1.52 12.80
CA GLU A 94 13.33 -0.46 12.34
C GLU A 94 13.77 0.43 13.52
N GLY A 95 15.03 0.86 13.51
CA GLY A 95 15.64 1.64 14.58
C GLY A 95 16.09 0.81 15.79
N GLN A 96 15.79 -0.49 15.82
CA GLN A 96 16.20 -1.37 16.91
C GLN A 96 17.72 -1.61 16.91
N VAL A 97 18.38 -1.43 18.05
CA VAL A 97 19.81 -1.71 18.19
C VAL A 97 20.03 -3.17 18.56
N LEU A 98 20.80 -3.87 17.73
CA LEU A 98 21.11 -5.28 17.94
C LEU A 98 22.56 -5.45 18.37
N THR A 99 22.78 -6.34 19.34
CA THR A 99 24.11 -6.60 19.89
C THR A 99 24.51 -8.05 19.75
N ASP A 100 25.79 -8.30 19.56
CA ASP A 100 26.34 -9.64 19.64
C ASP A 100 26.26 -10.15 21.09
N ARG A 101 25.73 -11.36 21.29
CA ARG A 101 25.51 -11.93 22.62
C ARG A 101 26.79 -12.14 23.44
N ILE A 102 27.92 -12.44 22.78
CA ILE A 102 29.18 -12.75 23.45
C ILE A 102 29.92 -11.46 23.80
N THR A 103 30.07 -10.57 22.82
CA THR A 103 30.89 -9.35 22.97
C THR A 103 30.10 -8.17 23.53
N GLY A 104 28.77 -8.20 23.43
CA GLY A 104 27.90 -7.10 23.81
C GLY A 104 28.04 -5.86 22.94
N ARG A 105 28.80 -5.94 21.84
CA ARG A 105 28.98 -4.84 20.89
C ARG A 105 27.84 -4.82 19.89
N THR A 106 27.56 -3.64 19.34
CA THR A 106 26.64 -3.50 18.23
C THR A 106 27.15 -4.29 17.02
N LEU A 107 26.22 -4.76 16.21
CA LEU A 107 26.58 -5.42 14.96
C LEU A 107 27.22 -4.42 13.99
N PRO A 108 28.19 -4.85 13.18
CA PRO A 108 28.83 -3.96 12.22
C PRO A 108 27.85 -3.53 11.12
N GLN A 109 28.06 -2.32 10.60
CA GLN A 109 27.27 -1.79 9.48
C GLN A 109 27.28 -2.77 8.29
N GLY A 110 26.13 -2.89 7.62
CA GLY A 110 25.96 -3.77 6.46
C GLY A 110 25.64 -5.22 6.83
N THR A 111 25.66 -5.57 8.12
CA THR A 111 25.23 -6.89 8.58
C THR A 111 23.76 -7.10 8.24
N ARG A 112 23.46 -8.21 7.57
CA ARG A 112 22.09 -8.62 7.25
C ARG A 112 21.51 -9.44 8.40
N VAL A 113 20.36 -9.01 8.90
CA VAL A 113 19.64 -9.66 9.99
C VAL A 113 18.26 -10.11 9.54
N CYS A 114 17.72 -11.13 10.18
CA CYS A 114 16.38 -11.62 9.87
C CYS A 114 15.68 -12.22 11.10
N ASP A 115 14.36 -12.27 11.05
CA ASP A 115 13.54 -12.90 12.07
C ASP A 115 12.88 -14.19 11.58
N ALA A 116 12.06 -14.79 12.44
CA ALA A 116 11.27 -15.96 12.09
C ALA A 116 9.93 -15.65 11.42
N ASN A 117 9.57 -14.37 11.32
CA ASN A 117 8.30 -13.93 10.76
C ASN A 117 8.41 -13.59 9.28
N GLY A 118 9.60 -13.42 8.73
CA GLY A 118 9.84 -13.06 7.33
C GLY A 118 10.44 -11.67 7.14
N ASN A 119 10.71 -10.95 8.23
CA ASN A 119 11.37 -9.65 8.14
C ASN A 119 12.88 -9.84 8.04
N THR A 120 13.47 -8.97 7.24
CA THR A 120 14.91 -8.83 7.10
C THR A 120 15.30 -7.37 7.23
N GLY A 121 16.52 -7.10 7.66
CA GLY A 121 17.05 -5.75 7.78
C GLY A 121 18.56 -5.72 7.57
N VAL A 122 19.09 -4.52 7.42
CA VAL A 122 20.52 -4.26 7.31
C VAL A 122 20.91 -3.29 8.40
N ILE A 123 22.01 -3.57 9.10
CA ILE A 123 22.49 -2.71 10.18
C ILE A 123 23.08 -1.42 9.59
N ASN A 124 22.60 -0.28 10.09
CA ASN A 124 23.06 1.06 9.75
C ASN A 124 24.36 1.43 10.50
N GLN A 125 24.88 2.63 10.25
CA GLN A 125 26.09 3.13 10.92
C GLN A 125 25.96 3.19 12.45
N ASP A 126 24.77 3.47 12.95
CA ASP A 126 24.50 3.59 14.39
C ASP A 126 24.31 2.24 15.09
N GLY A 127 24.48 1.12 14.38
CA GLY A 127 24.22 -0.23 14.92
C GLY A 127 22.73 -0.60 15.00
N ALA A 128 21.85 0.30 14.54
CA ALA A 128 20.41 0.07 14.46
C ALA A 128 20.01 -0.67 13.17
N VAL A 129 18.91 -1.41 13.22
CA VAL A 129 18.31 -2.04 12.05
C VAL A 129 17.68 -0.98 11.16
N GLY A 130 18.08 -0.97 9.88
CA GLY A 130 17.48 -0.18 8.82
C GLY A 130 17.14 -1.02 7.60
N ALA A 131 16.61 -0.35 6.57
CA ALA A 131 16.29 -0.94 5.27
C ALA A 131 15.49 -2.26 5.40
N ILE A 132 14.43 -2.23 6.20
CA ILE A 132 13.60 -3.41 6.44
C ILE A 132 12.90 -3.83 5.14
N ALA A 133 12.85 -5.13 4.93
CA ALA A 133 12.10 -5.75 3.86
C ALA A 133 11.44 -7.02 4.39
N PHE A 134 10.21 -7.29 3.97
CA PHE A 134 9.41 -8.43 4.41
C PHE A 134 9.15 -9.38 3.25
N THR A 135 9.23 -10.69 3.50
CA THR A 135 8.76 -11.72 2.57
C THR A 135 7.62 -12.55 3.18
N GLY A 136 6.64 -12.91 2.35
CA GLY A 136 5.61 -13.90 2.66
C GLY A 136 6.06 -15.36 2.45
N ASN A 137 7.26 -15.59 1.92
CA ASN A 137 7.77 -16.92 1.57
C ASN A 137 8.24 -17.68 2.82
N ARG A 138 7.35 -18.53 3.36
CA ARG A 138 7.62 -19.31 4.58
C ARG A 138 8.70 -20.38 4.41
N ASP A 139 8.91 -20.86 3.18
CA ASP A 139 9.90 -21.91 2.91
C ASP A 139 11.32 -21.37 3.00
N ALA A 140 11.56 -20.18 2.44
CA ALA A 140 12.85 -19.49 2.54
C ALA A 140 13.23 -19.22 4.01
N VAL A 141 12.26 -18.75 4.81
CA VAL A 141 12.42 -18.51 6.25
C VAL A 141 12.76 -19.82 6.96
N ALA A 142 11.92 -20.85 6.81
CA ALA A 142 12.10 -22.13 7.50
C ALA A 142 13.43 -22.79 7.16
N LEU A 143 13.85 -22.74 5.89
CA LEU A 143 15.14 -23.26 5.43
C LEU A 143 16.30 -22.55 6.13
N ARG A 144 16.26 -21.21 6.21
CA ARG A 144 17.32 -20.44 6.87
C ARG A 144 17.39 -20.73 8.36
N LEU A 145 16.24 -20.73 9.06
CA LEU A 145 16.19 -21.00 10.50
C LEU A 145 16.66 -22.43 10.82
N LYS A 146 16.32 -23.42 9.97
CA LYS A 146 16.79 -24.80 10.14
C LYS A 146 18.30 -24.91 10.03
N ARG A 147 18.93 -24.22 9.07
CA ARG A 147 20.40 -24.18 8.94
C ARG A 147 21.08 -23.53 10.14
N PHE A 148 20.43 -22.56 10.78
CA PHE A 148 21.01 -21.82 11.90
C PHE A 148 20.82 -22.49 13.27
N ARG A 149 19.81 -23.38 13.42
CA ARG A 149 19.52 -24.14 14.66
C ARG A 149 20.68 -25.01 15.18
N GLY A 150 21.74 -25.22 14.40
CA GLY A 150 22.96 -25.93 14.81
C GLY A 150 24.26 -25.17 14.52
N GLY A 151 24.19 -23.84 14.32
CA GLY A 151 25.33 -23.03 13.89
C GLY A 151 26.36 -22.73 14.99
N ILE A 152 27.62 -22.59 14.57
CA ILE A 152 28.81 -22.31 15.40
C ILE A 152 28.92 -20.81 15.78
N TYR A 153 27.98 -19.97 15.34
CA TYR A 153 28.06 -18.50 15.41
C TYR A 153 27.30 -17.92 16.61
N SER A 154 27.85 -16.87 17.21
CA SER A 154 27.17 -16.07 18.23
C SER A 154 25.87 -15.49 17.67
N GLN A 155 24.78 -15.67 18.40
CA GLN A 155 23.48 -15.18 17.96
C GLN A 155 23.32 -13.73 18.38
N PRO A 156 22.96 -12.82 17.45
CA PRO A 156 22.62 -11.46 17.82
C PRO A 156 21.35 -11.44 18.67
N ILE A 157 21.36 -10.61 19.72
CA ILE A 157 20.28 -10.47 20.68
C ILE A 157 19.66 -9.08 20.64
N ASP A 158 18.35 -9.08 20.84
CA ASP A 158 17.62 -7.88 21.25
C ASP A 158 17.68 -7.73 22.78
N ARG A 159 18.26 -6.63 23.25
CA ARG A 159 18.32 -6.30 24.68
C ARG A 159 17.09 -5.55 25.20
N GLY A 160 16.21 -5.08 24.31
CA GLY A 160 15.02 -4.33 24.70
C GLY A 160 15.31 -2.92 25.23
N GLU A 161 16.49 -2.35 24.97
CA GLU A 161 16.94 -1.04 25.49
C GLU A 161 16.40 0.16 24.68
N GLY A 162 15.30 -0.01 23.94
CA GLY A 162 14.70 1.01 23.08
C GLY A 162 13.23 1.27 23.37
N LYS A 163 12.87 1.51 24.64
CA LYS A 163 11.62 2.18 25.00
C LYS A 163 11.90 3.53 25.63
#